data_AF-A0A7W7MBT9-F1
#
_entry.id   AF-A0A7W7MBT9-F1
#
_cell.length_a   1.000
_cell.length_b   1.000
_cell.length_c   1.000
_cell.angle_alpha   90.00
_cell.angle_beta   90.00
_cell.angle_gamma   90.00
#
_symmetry.space_group_name_H-M   'P 1'
#
loop_
_entity.id
_entity.type
_entity.pdbx_description
1 polymer ?
#
loop_
_entity_poly.entity_id
_entity_poly.type
_entity_poly.pdbx_seq_one_letter_code
_entity_poly.pdbx_strand_id
1 'polypeptide(L)'
;MSAGRRRSSRPRRRSRGRGRWFAVALVLAAGAALPVAGAGYTGTTSTGTSTFTAGTVAISASAPAGKVFAVSNAIPGSYGAACVITSYTGTAPATVKMYFPTVTGTLGNYLVARVQSGTGTQTDCSDFGSPTTLYNAAAPAAGGPLLATYLAAHTGWSTGDGAWPVTGPATRAWKFEYLLTSDDNAQNSSLSFTATWEAQT
;
A
#
# COMPACT_ATOMS: atom_id res chain seq x y z
N MET A 1 -18.68 -107.29 20.66
CA MET A 1 -18.33 -106.67 21.96
C MET A 1 -19.10 -105.35 22.05
N SER A 2 -20.34 -105.28 22.54
CA SER A 2 -20.88 -105.46 23.89
C SER A 2 -20.25 -104.58 24.98
N ALA A 3 -21.15 -103.97 25.76
CA ALA A 3 -20.99 -103.16 26.98
C ALA A 3 -20.89 -101.63 26.76
N GLY A 4 -21.62 -100.78 27.50
CA GLY A 4 -22.51 -101.08 28.63
C GLY A 4 -23.18 -99.83 29.22
N ARG A 5 -24.48 -100.01 29.51
CA ARG A 5 -25.23 -99.71 30.75
C ARG A 5 -25.16 -98.31 31.41
N ARG A 6 -26.40 -97.75 31.49
CA ARG A 6 -27.16 -97.33 32.70
C ARG A 6 -26.69 -95.99 33.34
N ARG A 7 -27.54 -95.16 33.97
CA ARG A 7 -28.68 -95.44 34.86
C ARG A 7 -29.41 -94.11 35.23
N SER A 8 -30.72 -94.22 35.48
CA SER A 8 -31.54 -93.57 36.54
C SER A 8 -31.49 -92.04 36.74
N SER A 9 -32.59 -91.32 37.00
CA SER A 9 -33.61 -91.57 38.03
C SER A 9 -34.83 -90.65 37.86
N ARG A 10 -36.02 -91.18 38.17
CA ARG A 10 -37.32 -90.49 38.41
C ARG A 10 -37.21 -89.54 39.65
N PRO A 11 -38.23 -88.75 40.12
CA PRO A 11 -39.67 -88.82 39.86
C PRO A 11 -40.53 -87.50 39.88
N ARG A 12 -41.69 -87.60 39.21
CA ARG A 12 -43.09 -87.24 39.56
C ARG A 12 -43.45 -86.09 40.56
N ARG A 13 -44.57 -85.46 40.16
CA ARG A 13 -45.67 -84.82 40.95
C ARG A 13 -45.36 -83.40 41.44
N ARG A 14 -46.30 -82.45 41.56
CA ARG A 14 -47.77 -82.48 41.53
C ARG A 14 -48.25 -81.03 41.31
N SER A 15 -49.39 -80.91 40.63
CA SER A 15 -50.32 -79.79 40.65
C SER A 15 -50.55 -79.18 42.04
N ARG A 16 -50.76 -77.86 42.10
CA ARG A 16 -51.91 -77.21 42.80
C ARG A 16 -51.80 -75.69 42.67
N GLY A 17 -52.81 -75.09 42.03
CA GLY A 17 -53.07 -73.66 42.17
C GLY A 17 -53.74 -73.34 43.50
N ARG A 18 -53.76 -72.04 43.84
CA ARG A 18 -54.92 -71.24 44.32
C ARG A 18 -54.44 -70.08 45.19
N GLY A 19 -54.81 -68.87 44.77
CA GLY A 19 -55.10 -67.69 45.60
C GLY A 19 -53.92 -67.11 46.40
N ARG A 20 -53.99 -65.92 46.98
CA ARG A 20 -54.90 -64.78 46.95
C ARG A 20 -54.04 -63.64 47.54
N TRP A 21 -54.21 -62.43 47.00
CA TRP A 21 -53.85 -61.10 47.50
C TRP A 21 -53.34 -60.96 48.94
N PHE A 22 -52.27 -60.18 49.14
CA PHE A 22 -52.19 -59.05 50.09
C PHE A 22 -51.03 -58.12 49.70
N ALA A 23 -51.30 -56.82 49.74
CA ALA A 23 -50.37 -55.74 49.44
C ALA A 23 -49.38 -55.52 50.59
N VAL A 24 -48.12 -55.24 50.26
CA VAL A 24 -47.16 -54.54 51.11
C VAL A 24 -46.44 -53.52 50.23
N ALA A 25 -46.60 -52.24 50.59
CA ALA A 25 -46.00 -51.11 49.93
C ALA A 25 -44.49 -51.04 50.23
N LEU A 26 -43.68 -50.83 49.19
CA LEU A 26 -42.28 -50.46 49.32
C LEU A 26 -42.02 -49.29 48.36
N VAL A 27 -41.71 -48.14 48.96
CA VAL A 27 -41.49 -46.85 48.31
C VAL A 27 -40.22 -46.90 47.47
N LEU A 28 -40.32 -46.60 46.17
CA LEU A 28 -39.21 -46.18 45.31
C LEU A 28 -39.70 -45.04 44.41
N ALA A 29 -38.98 -43.92 44.48
CA ALA A 29 -39.23 -42.67 43.78
C ALA A 29 -38.87 -42.74 42.29
N ALA A 30 -39.28 -41.68 41.57
CA ALA A 30 -38.98 -41.32 40.18
C ALA A 30 -39.94 -41.91 39.12
N GLY A 31 -40.55 -41.12 38.23
CA GLY A 31 -40.47 -39.69 38.02
C GLY A 31 -41.60 -39.29 37.06
N ALA A 32 -42.19 -38.12 37.28
CA ALA A 32 -43.03 -37.51 36.27
C ALA A 32 -42.15 -37.23 35.05
N ALA A 33 -42.42 -37.89 33.93
CA ALA A 33 -41.93 -37.43 32.64
C ALA A 33 -42.71 -36.16 32.29
N LEU A 34 -42.22 -35.02 32.78
CA LEU A 34 -42.61 -33.72 32.23
C LEU A 34 -42.24 -33.75 30.73
N PRO A 35 -43.08 -33.22 29.82
CA PRO A 35 -42.58 -32.86 28.51
C PRO A 35 -41.46 -31.84 28.75
N VAL A 36 -40.22 -32.25 28.52
CA VAL A 36 -39.10 -31.32 28.48
C VAL A 36 -39.38 -30.47 27.26
N ALA A 37 -39.95 -29.29 27.49
CA ALA A 37 -39.90 -28.21 26.52
C ALA A 37 -38.41 -28.01 26.25
N GLY A 38 -37.93 -28.52 25.12
CA GLY A 38 -36.60 -28.21 24.63
C GLY A 38 -36.56 -26.72 24.42
N ALA A 39 -36.05 -25.98 25.39
CA ALA A 39 -35.66 -24.59 25.19
C ALA A 39 -34.56 -24.63 24.13
N GLY A 40 -34.93 -24.33 22.88
CA GLY A 40 -33.97 -24.06 21.83
C GLY A 40 -33.18 -22.83 22.25
N TYR A 41 -31.98 -23.02 22.76
CA TYR A 41 -31.03 -21.94 22.99
C TYR A 41 -30.61 -21.40 21.63
N THR A 42 -31.30 -20.38 21.14
CA THR A 42 -30.86 -19.60 19.99
C THR A 42 -30.13 -18.36 20.50
N GLY A 43 -28.81 -18.35 20.39
CA GLY A 43 -28.00 -17.15 20.51
C GLY A 43 -27.62 -16.67 19.12
N THR A 44 -28.10 -15.50 18.72
CA THR A 44 -27.56 -14.81 17.53
C THR A 44 -26.46 -13.85 18.00
N THR A 45 -25.29 -13.95 17.39
CA THR A 45 -24.22 -12.97 17.49
C THR A 45 -24.02 -12.36 16.10
N SER A 46 -24.00 -11.03 16.00
CA SER A 46 -23.59 -10.34 14.78
C SER A 46 -22.29 -9.62 15.06
N THR A 47 -21.31 -9.75 14.18
CA THR A 47 -20.34 -8.66 14.02
C THR A 47 -21.12 -7.47 13.46
N GLY A 48 -20.98 -6.28 14.01
CA GLY A 48 -21.65 -5.08 13.48
C GLY A 48 -21.37 -4.85 11.99
N THR A 49 -22.00 -3.82 11.40
CA THR A 49 -21.84 -3.47 9.98
C THR A 49 -20.36 -3.40 9.58
N SER A 50 -19.93 -4.28 8.67
CA SER A 50 -18.60 -4.21 8.06
C SER A 50 -18.64 -3.16 6.95
N THR A 51 -18.06 -1.99 7.21
CA THR A 51 -17.90 -0.92 6.22
C THR A 51 -16.51 -1.03 5.57
N PHE A 52 -16.48 -1.15 4.25
CA PHE A 52 -15.24 -1.10 3.45
C PHE A 52 -15.26 0.18 2.62
N THR A 53 -14.30 1.07 2.85
CA THR A 53 -14.08 2.27 2.04
C THR A 53 -12.84 2.02 1.18
N ALA A 54 -12.97 2.18 -0.14
CA ALA A 54 -11.82 2.09 -1.04
C ALA A 54 -10.81 3.22 -0.74
N GLY A 55 -9.52 2.90 -0.79
CA GLY A 55 -8.47 3.90 -0.70
C GLY A 55 -8.47 4.80 -1.94
N THR A 56 -8.12 6.07 -1.77
CA THR A 56 -8.00 7.04 -2.88
C THR A 56 -6.53 7.18 -3.29
N VAL A 57 -6.30 7.54 -4.56
CA VAL A 57 -4.99 7.95 -5.10
C VAL A 57 -5.18 9.34 -5.68
N ALA A 58 -4.51 10.34 -5.12
CA ALA A 58 -4.60 11.71 -5.58
C ALA A 58 -3.25 12.40 -5.35
N ILE A 59 -2.75 13.09 -6.38
CA ILE A 59 -1.47 13.79 -6.35
C ILE A 59 -1.60 15.16 -7.02
N SER A 60 -0.96 16.16 -6.44
CA SER A 60 -0.81 17.50 -7.01
C SER A 60 0.64 17.95 -6.92
N ALA A 61 1.10 18.76 -7.87
CA ALA A 61 2.41 19.40 -7.85
C ALA A 61 2.26 20.91 -8.00
N SER A 62 2.97 21.69 -7.18
CA SER A 62 3.03 23.16 -7.26
C SER A 62 4.47 23.63 -7.49
N ALA A 63 4.63 24.57 -8.42
CA ALA A 63 5.92 25.17 -8.80
C ALA A 63 5.75 26.69 -8.97
N PRO A 64 6.82 27.50 -8.85
CA PRO A 64 6.76 28.94 -9.15
C PRO A 64 6.24 29.16 -10.57
N ALA A 65 5.19 29.98 -10.72
CA ALA A 65 4.53 30.26 -12.00
C ALA A 65 4.09 29.01 -12.82
N GLY A 66 3.95 27.84 -12.17
CA GLY A 66 3.55 26.58 -12.83
C GLY A 66 4.62 25.96 -13.73
N LYS A 67 5.90 26.37 -13.62
CA LYS A 67 7.01 25.81 -14.42
C LYS A 67 8.16 25.38 -13.52
N VAL A 68 8.75 24.22 -13.81
CA VAL A 68 9.94 23.72 -13.10
C VAL A 68 11.16 24.58 -13.40
N PHE A 69 11.30 25.08 -14.63
CA PHE A 69 12.25 26.13 -14.95
C PHE A 69 11.59 27.20 -15.82
N ALA A 70 11.84 28.46 -15.51
CA ALA A 70 11.50 29.60 -16.36
C ALA A 70 12.77 30.42 -16.59
N VAL A 71 13.63 29.93 -17.48
CA VAL A 71 14.87 30.62 -17.86
C VAL A 71 14.59 31.41 -19.12
N SER A 72 14.57 32.74 -19.02
CA SER A 72 14.50 33.63 -20.19
C SER A 72 15.74 34.52 -20.20
N ASN A 73 16.31 34.75 -21.39
CA ASN A 73 17.49 35.61 -21.59
C ASN A 73 18.72 35.21 -20.76
N ALA A 74 18.91 33.91 -20.49
CA ALA A 74 20.12 33.45 -19.83
C ALA A 74 21.35 33.65 -20.72
N ILE A 75 22.39 34.22 -20.12
CA ILE A 75 23.73 34.33 -20.70
C ILE A 75 24.64 33.24 -20.11
N PRO A 76 25.75 32.87 -20.78
CA PRO A 76 26.79 32.05 -20.20
C PRO A 76 27.09 32.41 -18.73
N GLY A 77 27.14 31.39 -17.86
CA GLY A 77 27.33 31.56 -16.42
C GLY A 77 26.04 31.81 -15.62
N SER A 78 24.88 31.95 -16.28
CA SER A 78 23.60 32.08 -15.58
C SER A 78 23.31 30.85 -14.75
N TYR A 79 23.01 31.07 -13.48
CA TYR A 79 22.64 30.04 -12.51
C TYR A 79 21.19 30.23 -12.07
N GLY A 80 20.48 29.14 -11.81
CA GLY A 80 19.14 29.21 -11.23
C GLY A 80 18.76 27.94 -10.48
N ALA A 81 17.76 28.08 -9.62
CA ALA A 81 17.17 26.98 -8.88
C ALA A 81 15.64 27.14 -8.84
N ALA A 82 14.94 26.02 -8.76
CA ALA A 82 13.50 25.98 -8.58
C ALA A 82 13.11 24.79 -7.70
N CYS A 83 12.08 24.99 -6.86
CA CYS A 83 11.52 23.93 -6.05
C CYS A 83 10.08 23.63 -6.44
N VAL A 84 9.76 22.35 -6.46
CA VAL A 84 8.41 21.84 -6.69
C VAL A 84 7.97 21.08 -5.46
N ILE A 85 6.76 21.37 -4.99
CA ILE A 85 6.16 20.65 -3.87
C ILE A 85 5.10 19.70 -4.42
N THR A 86 5.28 18.42 -4.18
CA THR A 86 4.31 17.39 -4.52
C THR A 86 3.58 16.93 -3.27
N SER A 87 2.24 16.93 -3.34
CA SER A 87 1.37 16.48 -2.27
C SER A 87 0.61 15.25 -2.74
N TYR A 88 0.81 14.13 -2.05
CA TYR A 88 -0.06 12.98 -2.15
C TYR A 88 -1.16 13.12 -1.10
N THR A 89 -2.42 13.04 -1.50
CA THR A 89 -3.58 13.16 -0.60
C THR A 89 -4.40 11.88 -0.55
N GLY A 90 -3.97 10.85 -1.28
CA GLY A 90 -4.58 9.54 -1.27
C GLY A 90 -4.43 8.81 0.07
N THR A 91 -5.26 7.78 0.26
CA THR A 91 -5.27 6.90 1.43
C THR A 91 -4.78 5.48 1.12
N ALA A 92 -4.66 5.12 -0.16
CA ALA A 92 -4.04 3.85 -0.56
C ALA A 92 -2.51 3.95 -0.52
N PRO A 93 -1.78 2.87 -0.19
CA PRO A 93 -0.36 2.78 -0.45
C PRO A 93 -0.05 2.95 -1.94
N ALA A 94 0.92 3.79 -2.27
CA ALA A 94 1.37 4.04 -3.62
C ALA A 94 2.87 4.34 -3.65
N THR A 95 3.49 4.23 -4.82
CA THR A 95 4.78 4.84 -5.11
C THR A 95 4.54 6.03 -6.02
N VAL A 96 5.18 7.16 -5.72
CA VAL A 96 5.24 8.32 -6.62
C VAL A 96 6.61 8.36 -7.29
N LYS A 97 6.64 8.62 -8.61
CA LYS A 97 7.88 8.88 -9.36
C LYS A 97 7.72 10.08 -10.28
N MET A 98 8.86 10.69 -10.61
CA MET A 98 8.96 11.80 -11.54
C MET A 98 9.47 11.33 -12.90
N TYR A 99 8.91 11.86 -13.99
CA TYR A 99 9.43 11.67 -15.36
C TYR A 99 9.09 12.85 -16.27
N PHE A 100 9.64 12.86 -17.49
CA PHE A 100 9.58 13.94 -18.48
C PHE A 100 9.06 13.42 -19.82
N PRO A 101 7.74 13.31 -20.01
CA PRO A 101 7.16 12.69 -21.21
C PRO A 101 7.28 13.55 -22.46
N THR A 102 7.62 14.82 -22.32
CA THR A 102 7.73 15.76 -23.44
C THR A 102 8.90 16.69 -23.21
N VAL A 103 9.83 16.69 -24.15
CA VAL A 103 11.04 17.52 -24.16
C VAL A 103 11.22 18.03 -25.59
N THR A 104 11.46 19.33 -25.74
CA THR A 104 11.68 19.98 -27.04
C THR A 104 12.79 21.02 -26.90
N GLY A 105 13.53 21.24 -27.99
CA GLY A 105 14.68 22.14 -28.01
C GLY A 105 15.98 21.49 -27.55
N THR A 106 17.06 22.26 -27.58
CA THR A 106 18.44 21.79 -27.46
C THR A 106 19.23 22.46 -26.34
N LEU A 107 18.67 23.47 -25.66
CA LEU A 107 19.40 24.22 -24.61
C LEU A 107 19.86 23.31 -23.46
N GLY A 108 19.18 22.18 -23.22
CA GLY A 108 19.59 21.18 -22.23
C GLY A 108 20.99 20.58 -22.47
N ASN A 109 21.54 20.67 -23.69
CA ASN A 109 22.90 20.25 -24.02
C ASN A 109 23.97 21.23 -23.51
N TYR A 110 23.56 22.37 -22.95
CA TYR A 110 24.44 23.42 -22.44
C TYR A 110 24.12 23.77 -20.98
N LEU A 111 23.25 23.00 -20.33
CA LEU A 111 22.87 23.19 -18.94
C LEU A 111 23.48 22.08 -18.10
N VAL A 112 24.47 22.38 -17.26
CA VAL A 112 24.83 21.45 -16.17
C VAL A 112 23.71 21.52 -15.16
N ALA A 113 23.17 20.36 -14.76
CA ALA A 113 22.05 20.33 -13.83
C ALA A 113 22.35 19.48 -12.59
N ARG A 114 21.59 19.78 -11.55
CA ARG A 114 21.48 18.96 -10.34
C ARG A 114 20.02 18.78 -10.01
N VAL A 115 19.64 17.55 -9.68
CA VAL A 115 18.27 17.24 -9.28
C VAL A 115 18.30 16.50 -7.96
N GLN A 116 17.48 16.97 -7.02
CA GLN A 116 17.40 16.43 -5.68
C GLN A 116 15.93 16.29 -5.28
N SER A 117 15.63 15.29 -4.46
CA SER A 117 14.38 15.23 -3.70
C SER A 117 14.68 15.47 -2.22
N GLY A 118 13.68 15.85 -1.44
CA GLY A 118 13.86 16.13 -0.03
C GLY A 118 12.57 16.55 0.66
N THR A 119 12.75 17.30 1.73
CA THR A 119 11.67 17.92 2.51
C THR A 119 11.61 19.42 2.22
N GLY A 120 10.45 20.02 2.45
CA GLY A 120 10.21 21.44 2.23
C GLY A 120 8.77 21.69 1.83
N THR A 121 8.35 22.93 1.96
CA THR A 121 6.99 23.41 1.68
C THR A 121 6.98 24.65 0.81
N GLN A 122 8.13 25.30 0.63
CA GLN A 122 8.26 26.52 -0.15
C GLN A 122 8.78 26.25 -1.56
N THR A 123 8.15 26.89 -2.54
CA THR A 123 8.51 26.76 -3.96
C THR A 123 9.76 27.57 -4.33
N ASP A 124 10.22 28.47 -3.45
CA ASP A 124 11.44 29.26 -3.61
C ASP A 124 12.71 28.56 -3.07
N CYS A 125 12.58 27.31 -2.62
CA CYS A 125 13.64 26.50 -2.02
C CYS A 125 14.19 26.99 -0.66
N SER A 126 13.59 28.00 -0.03
CA SER A 126 14.11 28.58 1.22
C SER A 126 14.15 27.59 2.39
N ASP A 127 13.26 26.59 2.38
CA ASP A 127 13.14 25.55 3.41
C ASP A 127 13.54 24.14 2.92
N PHE A 128 14.21 24.04 1.78
CA PHE A 128 14.61 22.74 1.22
C PHE A 128 15.62 22.03 2.14
N GLY A 129 15.29 20.81 2.57
CA GLY A 129 16.07 20.03 3.51
C GLY A 129 16.10 18.53 3.20
N SER A 130 16.89 17.78 3.98
CA SER A 130 17.05 16.31 3.86
C SER A 130 17.29 15.83 2.42
N PRO A 131 18.29 16.39 1.71
CA PRO A 131 18.45 16.14 0.28
C PRO A 131 18.86 14.69 0.00
N THR A 132 18.13 14.05 -0.90
CA THR A 132 18.57 12.86 -1.65
C THR A 132 18.91 13.29 -3.07
N THR A 133 20.16 13.12 -3.46
CA THR A 133 20.60 13.43 -4.82
C THR A 133 20.07 12.38 -5.79
N LEU A 134 19.41 12.85 -6.84
CA LEU A 134 18.90 12.04 -7.94
C LEU A 134 19.82 12.15 -9.16
N TYR A 135 20.34 13.35 -9.41
CA TYR A 135 21.22 13.64 -10.53
C TYR A 135 22.30 14.65 -10.16
N ASN A 136 23.54 14.35 -10.54
CA ASN A 136 24.76 15.10 -10.24
C ASN A 136 25.05 15.23 -8.73
N ALA A 137 26.13 14.63 -8.26
CA ALA A 137 26.52 14.71 -6.84
C ALA A 137 26.90 16.14 -6.42
N ALA A 138 27.51 16.91 -7.32
CA ALA A 138 28.01 18.24 -7.08
C ALA A 138 26.98 19.33 -7.47
N ALA A 139 27.17 20.54 -6.95
CA ALA A 139 26.43 21.71 -7.43
C ALA A 139 26.82 22.02 -8.89
N PRO A 140 25.91 22.56 -9.73
CA PRO A 140 26.20 22.83 -11.13
C PRO A 140 27.43 23.71 -11.40
N ALA A 141 27.75 24.63 -10.49
CA ALA A 141 28.94 25.48 -10.56
C ALA A 141 30.27 24.70 -10.53
N ALA A 142 30.28 23.48 -9.97
CA ALA A 142 31.43 22.59 -9.99
C ALA A 142 31.51 21.75 -11.29
N GLY A 143 30.62 21.99 -12.24
CA GLY A 143 30.46 21.18 -13.45
C GLY A 143 29.63 19.93 -13.21
N GLY A 144 29.69 18.99 -14.16
CA GLY A 144 28.96 17.74 -14.11
C GLY A 144 28.18 17.47 -15.39
N PRO A 145 27.26 16.49 -15.35
CA PRO A 145 26.55 16.04 -16.54
C PRO A 145 25.44 17.03 -16.95
N LEU A 146 25.09 16.98 -18.23
CA LEU A 146 24.16 17.91 -18.88
C LEU A 146 22.70 17.50 -18.70
N LEU A 147 21.82 18.47 -18.47
CA LEU A 147 20.39 18.29 -18.23
C LEU A 147 19.71 17.43 -19.29
N ALA A 148 20.10 17.57 -20.57
CA ALA A 148 19.55 16.76 -21.65
C ALA A 148 19.68 15.24 -21.39
N THR A 149 20.79 14.80 -20.80
CA THR A 149 21.01 13.40 -20.43
C THR A 149 20.00 12.92 -19.39
N TYR A 150 19.70 13.75 -18.39
CA TYR A 150 18.71 13.41 -17.36
C TYR A 150 17.30 13.34 -17.96
N LEU A 151 16.91 14.35 -18.75
CA LEU A 151 15.59 14.40 -19.37
C LEU A 151 15.34 13.21 -20.32
N ALA A 152 16.35 12.82 -21.11
CA ALA A 152 16.25 11.69 -22.03
C ALA A 152 16.18 10.31 -21.33
N ALA A 153 16.74 10.20 -20.12
CA ALA A 153 16.78 8.94 -19.36
C ALA A 153 15.46 8.63 -18.63
N HIS A 154 14.61 9.64 -18.39
CA HIS A 154 13.43 9.53 -17.53
C HIS A 154 12.17 9.98 -18.27
N THR A 155 11.72 9.25 -19.29
CA THR A 155 10.63 9.70 -20.19
C THR A 155 9.26 9.11 -19.87
N GLY A 156 9.19 8.09 -19.01
CA GLY A 156 7.94 7.50 -18.58
C GLY A 156 8.06 6.81 -17.22
N TRP A 157 6.94 6.24 -16.74
CA TRP A 157 6.84 5.63 -15.42
C TRP A 157 7.91 4.56 -15.12
N SER A 158 8.15 3.65 -16.07
CA SER A 158 9.12 2.55 -15.91
C SER A 158 10.55 3.06 -15.72
N THR A 159 10.86 4.21 -16.31
CA THR A 159 12.14 4.93 -16.21
C THR A 159 12.10 6.07 -15.20
N GLY A 160 10.99 6.27 -14.48
CA GLY A 160 10.82 7.41 -13.58
C GLY A 160 11.77 7.35 -12.39
N ASP A 161 12.14 8.52 -11.89
CA ASP A 161 13.15 8.69 -10.84
C ASP A 161 12.52 9.18 -9.52
N GLY A 162 13.31 9.14 -8.45
CA GLY A 162 12.95 9.68 -7.15
C GLY A 162 11.80 8.94 -6.47
N ALA A 163 11.76 7.60 -6.63
CA ALA A 163 10.74 6.75 -6.02
C ALA A 163 10.42 7.18 -4.58
N TRP A 164 9.14 7.46 -4.35
CA TRP A 164 8.62 7.97 -3.08
C TRP A 164 7.45 7.08 -2.65
N PRO A 165 7.71 6.08 -1.79
CA PRO A 165 6.63 5.29 -1.22
C PRO A 165 5.81 6.14 -0.24
N VAL A 166 4.49 6.06 -0.37
CA VAL A 166 3.52 6.74 0.49
C VAL A 166 2.46 5.73 0.93
N THR A 167 1.99 5.84 2.17
CA THR A 167 0.92 5.00 2.75
C THR A 167 -0.32 5.80 3.13
N GLY A 168 -0.30 7.11 2.89
CA GLY A 168 -1.32 8.08 3.25
C GLY A 168 -0.83 9.48 2.90
N PRO A 169 -1.58 10.53 3.28
CA PRO A 169 -1.25 11.90 2.89
C PRO A 169 0.17 12.32 3.30
N ALA A 170 0.94 12.82 2.35
CA ALA A 170 2.32 13.21 2.55
C ALA A 170 2.77 14.25 1.51
N THR A 171 3.87 14.95 1.81
CA THR A 171 4.49 15.95 0.92
C THR A 171 5.95 15.60 0.64
N ARG A 172 6.42 15.92 -0.57
CA ARG A 172 7.84 15.85 -0.95
C ARG A 172 8.24 17.09 -1.72
N ALA A 173 9.42 17.59 -1.43
CA ALA A 173 10.02 18.70 -2.18
C ALA A 173 11.01 18.15 -3.21
N TRP A 174 11.09 18.81 -4.35
CA TRP A 174 12.01 18.51 -5.44
C TRP A 174 12.76 19.78 -5.79
N LYS A 175 14.08 19.73 -5.82
CA LYS A 175 14.93 20.87 -6.15
C LYS A 175 15.68 20.59 -7.44
N PHE A 176 15.57 21.54 -8.35
CA PHE A 176 16.28 21.52 -9.62
C PHE A 176 17.20 22.74 -9.67
N GLU A 177 18.47 22.50 -9.94
CA GLU A 177 19.48 23.54 -10.09
C GLU A 177 20.11 23.43 -11.48
N TYR A 178 20.46 24.56 -12.09
CA TYR A 178 21.18 24.56 -13.36
C TYR A 178 22.25 25.64 -13.41
N LEU A 179 23.24 25.42 -14.29
CA LEU A 179 24.18 26.41 -14.78
C LEU A 179 24.22 26.35 -16.31
N LEU A 180 24.06 27.49 -16.97
CA LEU A 180 24.35 27.63 -18.40
C LEU A 180 25.85 27.69 -18.62
N THR A 181 26.42 26.70 -19.29
CA THR A 181 27.84 26.61 -19.58
C THR A 181 28.28 27.70 -20.57
N SER A 182 29.56 28.06 -20.52
CA SER A 182 30.14 29.01 -21.47
C SER A 182 30.41 28.35 -22.82
N ASP A 183 29.38 28.32 -23.68
CA ASP A 183 29.45 27.80 -25.05
C ASP A 183 28.59 28.67 -25.96
N ASP A 184 29.20 29.24 -27.02
CA ASP A 184 28.51 30.13 -27.96
C ASP A 184 27.42 29.39 -28.77
N ASN A 185 27.50 28.06 -28.89
CA ASN A 185 26.47 27.26 -29.56
C ASN A 185 25.15 27.20 -28.76
N ALA A 186 25.17 27.60 -27.48
CA ALA A 186 23.96 27.74 -26.69
C ALA A 186 23.11 28.95 -27.12
N GLN A 187 23.68 29.91 -27.87
CA GLN A 187 22.98 31.11 -28.30
C GLN A 187 21.76 30.76 -29.14
N ASN A 188 20.64 31.46 -28.90
CA ASN A 188 19.34 31.24 -29.54
C ASN A 188 18.73 29.83 -29.36
N SER A 189 19.36 28.96 -28.58
CA SER A 189 18.79 27.67 -28.20
C SER A 189 17.68 27.87 -27.17
N SER A 190 16.67 27.00 -27.22
CA SER A 190 15.61 26.92 -26.21
C SER A 190 15.47 25.50 -25.70
N LEU A 191 14.83 25.35 -24.54
CA LEU A 191 14.43 24.06 -23.99
C LEU A 191 13.05 24.24 -23.35
N SER A 192 12.13 23.35 -23.70
CA SER A 192 10.82 23.26 -23.07
C SER A 192 10.56 21.80 -22.74
N PHE A 193 10.19 21.53 -21.49
CA PHE A 193 9.81 20.20 -21.06
C PHE A 193 8.69 20.23 -20.02
N THR A 194 8.00 19.11 -19.87
CA THR A 194 7.02 18.88 -18.81
C THR A 194 7.58 17.89 -17.81
N ALA A 195 7.53 18.22 -16.52
CA ALA A 195 7.78 17.25 -15.46
C ALA A 195 6.43 16.72 -14.95
N THR A 196 6.32 15.39 -14.87
CA THR A 196 5.13 14.68 -14.40
C THR A 196 5.48 13.91 -13.16
N TRP A 197 4.65 14.06 -12.12
CA TRP A 197 4.64 13.17 -10.97
C TRP A 197 3.40 12.29 -11.05
N GLU A 198 3.61 10.99 -11.08
CA GLU A 198 2.53 10.00 -11.16
C GLU A 198 2.57 9.13 -9.91
N ALA A 199 1.41 8.68 -9.45
CA ALA A 199 1.30 7.72 -8.35
C ALA A 199 0.76 6.40 -8.91
N GLN A 200 1.43 5.29 -8.64
CA GLN A 200 0.92 3.95 -8.93
C GLN A 200 0.93 3.08 -7.67
N THR A 201 -0.09 2.25 -7.51
CA THR A 201 -0.30 1.32 -6.39
C THR A 201 0.38 -0.02 -6.64
#